data_AF-A0A8H6R8X3-F1
#
_entry.id   AF-A0A8H6R8X3-F1
#
_cell.length_a   1.000
_cell.length_b   1.000
_cell.length_c   1.000
_cell.angle_alpha   90.00
_cell.angle_beta   90.00
_cell.angle_gamma   90.00
#
_symmetry.space_group_name_H-M   'P 1'
#
loop_
_entity.id
_entity.type
_entity.pdbx_description
1 polymer ?
#
loop_
_entity_poly.entity_id
_entity_poly.type
_entity_poly.pdbx_seq_one_letter_code
_entity_poly.pdbx_strand_id
1 'polypeptide(L)'
;MYSDNKTYDGADVGGERVANEIEEKIAELEGDGYDITKISVTGYSFGGLISRYAIGLLYSSGLFERVKPINFTTFATPHLGVRTPKRGWRSTLFNSMGPRTLSTSGQQMFLVDSFRETGRPLLSLLSDPNSIFVKGLDMFKNKWLYANTINDRSVPWYTAAWSRTDPFVELDKI
;
A
#
# COMPACT_ATOMS: atom_id res chain seq x y z
N MET A 1 -15.12 19.63 16.41
CA MET A 1 -13.81 19.54 17.08
C MET A 1 -12.95 18.61 16.26
N TYR A 2 -12.04 19.16 15.45
CA TYR A 2 -11.05 18.40 14.70
C TYR A 2 -9.93 17.98 15.65
N SER A 3 -9.78 16.68 15.90
CA SER A 3 -8.62 16.16 16.63
C SER A 3 -7.49 15.89 15.64
N ASP A 4 -6.43 16.70 15.73
CA ASP A 4 -5.16 16.50 15.03
C ASP A 4 -4.50 15.17 15.43
N ASN A 5 -4.79 14.10 14.68
CA ASN A 5 -4.09 12.81 14.81
C ASN A 5 -3.78 12.22 13.43
N LYS A 6 -2.98 12.95 12.63
CA LYS A 6 -2.61 12.59 11.25
C LYS A 6 -1.73 11.32 11.11
N THR A 7 -1.48 10.57 12.19
CA THR A 7 -0.58 9.38 12.21
C THR A 7 -1.26 8.11 12.76
N TYR A 8 -2.55 8.18 13.11
CA TYR A 8 -3.33 7.05 13.63
C TYR A 8 -4.33 6.43 12.64
N ASP A 9 -4.42 7.01 11.44
CA ASP A 9 -5.27 6.55 10.36
C ASP A 9 -4.60 5.34 9.66
N GLY A 10 -5.30 4.21 9.60
CA GLY A 10 -4.84 3.06 8.84
C GLY A 10 -4.80 3.34 7.33
N ALA A 11 -4.30 2.39 6.54
CA ALA A 11 -4.26 2.48 5.08
C ALA A 11 -5.66 2.63 4.46
N ASP A 12 -6.68 2.20 5.19
CA ASP A 12 -8.10 2.40 4.88
C ASP A 12 -8.52 3.86 5.02
N VAL A 13 -8.35 4.48 6.19
CA VAL A 13 -8.74 5.89 6.39
C VAL A 13 -7.89 6.82 5.52
N GLY A 14 -6.59 6.55 5.44
CA GLY A 14 -5.69 7.28 4.54
C GLY A 14 -6.06 7.08 3.07
N GLY A 15 -6.46 5.86 2.69
CA GLY A 15 -6.86 5.53 1.33
C GLY A 15 -8.19 6.17 0.92
N GLU A 16 -9.18 6.19 1.82
CA GLU A 16 -10.45 6.90 1.63
C GLU A 16 -10.22 8.40 1.45
N ARG A 17 -9.40 8.99 2.33
CA ARG A 17 -9.03 10.42 2.22
C ARG A 17 -8.36 10.72 0.89
N VAL A 18 -7.35 9.94 0.50
CA VAL A 18 -6.62 10.16 -0.77
C VAL A 18 -7.52 9.97 -1.99
N ALA A 19 -8.42 8.98 -1.96
CA ALA A 19 -9.36 8.79 -3.07
C ALA A 19 -10.30 10.00 -3.22
N ASN A 20 -10.85 10.50 -2.12
CA ASN A 20 -11.70 11.69 -2.13
C ASN A 20 -10.93 12.93 -2.61
N GLU A 21 -9.72 13.16 -2.10
CA GLU A 21 -8.86 14.29 -2.53
C GLU A 21 -8.56 14.23 -4.04
N ILE A 22 -8.36 13.04 -4.62
CA ILE A 22 -8.14 12.87 -6.05
C ILE A 22 -9.40 13.24 -6.84
N GLU A 23 -10.56 12.73 -6.44
CA GLU A 23 -11.83 13.00 -7.15
C GLU A 23 -12.22 14.47 -7.05
N GLU A 24 -12.12 15.08 -5.87
CA GLU A 24 -12.34 16.51 -5.66
C GLU A 24 -11.40 17.35 -6.54
N LYS A 25 -10.11 16.99 -6.59
CA LYS A 25 -9.15 17.75 -7.40
C LYS A 25 -9.39 17.60 -8.89
N ILE A 26 -9.78 16.41 -9.35
CA ILE A 26 -10.15 16.21 -10.75
C ILE A 26 -11.38 17.06 -11.10
N ALA A 27 -12.41 17.07 -10.25
CA ALA A 27 -13.61 17.87 -10.48
C ALA A 27 -13.32 19.38 -10.50
N GLU A 28 -12.44 19.87 -9.61
CA GLU A 28 -11.97 21.26 -9.61
C GLU A 28 -11.30 21.61 -10.95
N LEU A 29 -10.36 20.79 -11.41
CA LEU A 29 -9.64 21.00 -12.67
C LEU A 29 -10.57 20.94 -13.89
N GLU A 30 -11.57 20.06 -13.87
CA GLU A 30 -12.59 19.99 -14.92
C GLU A 30 -13.48 21.24 -14.93
N GLY A 31 -13.81 21.79 -13.76
CA GLY A 31 -14.51 23.07 -13.61
C GLY A 31 -13.72 24.24 -14.21
N ASP A 32 -12.40 24.19 -14.15
CA ASP A 32 -11.47 25.15 -14.77
C ASP A 32 -11.25 24.90 -16.27
N GLY A 33 -11.91 23.89 -16.85
CA GLY A 33 -11.84 23.57 -18.28
C GLY A 33 -10.68 22.66 -18.69
N TYR A 34 -9.98 22.02 -17.73
CA TYR A 34 -8.96 21.02 -18.04
C TYR A 34 -9.57 19.64 -18.27
N ASP A 35 -9.08 18.93 -19.29
CA ASP A 35 -9.46 17.55 -19.56
C ASP A 35 -8.40 16.57 -18.99
N ILE A 36 -8.72 15.93 -17.87
CA ILE A 36 -7.82 15.01 -17.17
C ILE A 36 -7.97 13.60 -17.75
N THR A 37 -7.07 13.25 -18.67
CA THR A 37 -7.17 11.98 -19.41
C THR A 37 -6.35 10.83 -18.82
N LYS A 38 -5.40 11.11 -17.91
CA LYS A 38 -4.44 10.11 -17.41
C LYS A 38 -4.09 10.33 -15.94
N ILE A 39 -3.83 9.24 -15.23
CA ILE A 39 -3.34 9.24 -13.85
C ILE A 39 -2.15 8.31 -13.66
N SER A 40 -1.19 8.72 -12.82
CA SER A 40 -0.09 7.90 -12.32
C SER A 40 0.01 8.04 -10.82
N VAL A 41 0.28 6.95 -10.12
CA VAL A 41 0.32 6.89 -8.67
C VAL A 41 1.68 6.40 -8.22
N THR A 42 2.32 7.14 -7.32
CA THR A 42 3.59 6.76 -6.71
C THR A 42 3.44 6.69 -5.19
N GLY A 43 3.87 5.57 -4.60
CA GLY A 43 3.84 5.36 -3.16
C GLY A 43 5.23 5.06 -2.60
N TYR A 44 5.54 5.61 -1.44
CA TYR A 44 6.76 5.28 -0.69
C TYR A 44 6.39 4.64 0.64
N SER A 45 7.03 3.54 0.99
CA SER A 45 6.80 2.83 2.25
C SER A 45 5.31 2.51 2.45
N PHE A 46 4.74 2.85 3.61
CA PHE A 46 3.31 2.70 3.90
C PHE A 46 2.40 3.42 2.89
N GLY A 47 2.89 4.51 2.29
CA GLY A 47 2.16 5.25 1.25
C GLY A 47 1.74 4.36 0.08
N GLY A 48 2.53 3.34 -0.27
CA GLY A 48 2.11 2.39 -1.32
C GLY A 48 0.94 1.50 -0.94
N LEU A 49 0.72 1.23 0.36
CA LEU A 49 -0.49 0.53 0.83
C LEU A 49 -1.72 1.44 0.81
N ILE A 50 -1.56 2.69 1.24
CA ILE A 50 -2.58 3.74 1.10
C ILE A 50 -2.98 3.90 -0.37
N SER A 51 -2.00 4.01 -1.27
CA SER A 51 -2.23 4.09 -2.71
C SER A 51 -2.99 2.90 -3.26
N ARG A 52 -2.66 1.66 -2.86
CA ARG A 52 -3.39 0.46 -3.29
C ARG A 52 -4.85 0.48 -2.82
N TYR A 53 -5.09 0.95 -1.61
CA TYR A 53 -6.46 1.09 -1.09
C TYR A 53 -7.23 2.12 -1.91
N ALA A 54 -6.67 3.33 -2.08
CA ALA A 54 -7.28 4.40 -2.87
C ALA A 54 -7.57 3.96 -4.31
N ILE A 55 -6.63 3.26 -4.97
CA ILE A 55 -6.81 2.71 -6.33
C ILE A 55 -8.03 1.79 -6.41
N GLY A 56 -8.29 0.97 -5.39
CA GLY A 56 -9.48 0.12 -5.37
C GLY A 56 -10.77 0.92 -5.28
N LEU A 57 -10.78 2.02 -4.51
CA LEU A 57 -11.92 2.92 -4.42
C LEU A 57 -12.17 3.66 -5.75
N LEU A 58 -11.11 4.22 -6.35
CA LEU A 58 -11.17 4.92 -7.63
C LEU A 58 -11.61 3.98 -8.77
N TYR A 59 -11.22 2.70 -8.71
CA TYR A 59 -11.75 1.69 -9.62
C TYR A 59 -13.26 1.47 -9.39
N SER A 60 -13.67 1.34 -8.13
CA SER A 60 -15.08 1.12 -7.78
C SER A 60 -15.98 2.32 -8.09
N SER A 61 -15.45 3.55 -8.11
CA SER A 61 -16.21 4.76 -8.49
C SER A 61 -16.36 4.92 -10.01
N GLY A 62 -15.69 4.09 -10.80
CA GLY A 62 -15.69 4.20 -12.27
C GLY A 62 -14.73 5.25 -12.81
N LEU A 63 -13.87 5.86 -11.98
CA LEU A 63 -12.93 6.90 -12.44
C LEU A 63 -12.05 6.42 -13.60
N PHE A 64 -11.64 5.15 -13.58
CA PHE A 64 -10.75 4.60 -14.60
C PHE A 64 -11.40 4.33 -15.96
N GLU A 65 -12.73 4.48 -16.08
CA GLU A 65 -13.42 4.44 -17.37
C GLU A 65 -13.16 5.70 -18.19
N ARG A 66 -12.92 6.83 -17.51
CA ARG A 66 -12.67 8.15 -18.12
C ARG A 66 -11.20 8.59 -18.01
N VAL A 67 -10.55 8.33 -16.88
CA VAL A 67 -9.13 8.68 -16.65
C VAL A 67 -8.27 7.44 -16.76
N LYS A 68 -7.39 7.38 -17.77
CA LYS A 68 -6.59 6.19 -18.03
C LYS A 68 -5.46 6.02 -16.99
N PRO A 69 -5.41 4.91 -16.24
CA PRO A 69 -4.30 4.63 -15.32
C PRO A 69 -3.05 4.17 -16.08
N ILE A 70 -1.94 4.89 -15.88
CA ILE A 70 -0.69 4.68 -16.64
C ILE A 70 0.38 3.98 -15.81
N ASN A 71 0.85 4.59 -14.73
CA ASN A 71 1.94 4.05 -13.91
C ASN A 71 1.49 3.90 -12.46
N PHE A 72 1.70 2.71 -11.91
CA PHE A 72 1.73 2.47 -10.47
C PHE A 72 3.16 2.14 -10.08
N THR A 73 3.76 2.98 -9.24
CA THR A 73 5.15 2.82 -8.82
C THR A 73 5.24 2.81 -7.31
N THR A 74 5.91 1.82 -6.72
CA THR A 74 6.17 1.82 -5.28
C THR A 74 7.66 1.69 -4.96
N PHE A 75 8.04 2.31 -3.85
CA PHE A 75 9.39 2.30 -3.32
C PHE A 75 9.35 1.84 -1.86
N ALA A 76 10.06 0.75 -1.55
CA ALA A 76 10.15 0.19 -0.20
C ALA A 76 8.78 -0.04 0.47
N THR A 77 7.74 -0.39 -0.30
CA THR A 77 6.38 -0.60 0.23
C THR A 77 6.20 -2.03 0.72
N PRO A 78 5.72 -2.29 1.96
CA PRO A 78 5.53 -3.64 2.48
C PRO A 78 4.26 -4.29 1.92
N HIS A 79 4.28 -4.68 0.64
CA HIS A 79 3.13 -5.27 -0.08
C HIS A 79 2.58 -6.55 0.56
N LEU A 80 3.45 -7.34 1.21
CA LEU A 80 3.11 -8.57 1.93
C LEU A 80 3.10 -8.40 3.47
N GLY A 81 3.14 -7.15 3.95
CA GLY A 81 3.28 -6.82 5.37
C GLY A 81 4.74 -6.77 5.81
N VAL A 82 4.96 -6.71 7.13
CA VAL A 82 6.32 -6.58 7.71
C VAL A 82 6.75 -7.80 8.54
N ARG A 83 5.95 -8.87 8.55
CA ARG A 83 6.28 -10.09 9.31
C ARG A 83 7.58 -10.71 8.79
N THR A 84 8.53 -10.90 9.71
CA THR A 84 9.84 -11.48 9.40
C THR A 84 9.88 -12.94 9.86
N PRO A 85 10.11 -13.92 8.95
CA PRO A 85 10.08 -15.36 9.29
C PRO A 85 11.36 -15.88 9.98
N LYS A 86 12.42 -15.06 10.09
CA LYS A 86 13.70 -15.49 10.69
C LYS A 86 13.55 -15.72 12.19
N ARG A 87 14.00 -16.87 12.72
CA ARG A 87 14.06 -17.18 14.16
C ARG A 87 15.29 -16.51 14.78
N GLY A 88 15.08 -15.51 15.65
CA GLY A 88 16.15 -14.88 16.42
C GLY A 88 15.61 -13.80 17.35
N TRP A 89 16.30 -13.53 18.46
CA TRP A 89 15.84 -12.63 19.53
C TRP A 89 15.48 -11.20 19.04
N ARG A 90 16.20 -10.69 18.02
CA ARG A 90 15.89 -9.40 17.36
C ARG A 90 14.61 -9.44 16.52
N SER A 91 14.33 -10.57 15.87
CA SER A 91 13.06 -10.82 15.16
C SER A 91 11.91 -10.95 16.16
N THR A 92 12.14 -11.60 17.30
CA THR A 92 11.16 -11.66 18.39
C THR A 92 10.88 -10.28 18.97
N LEU A 93 11.88 -9.42 19.16
CA LEU A 93 11.69 -8.02 19.58
C LEU A 93 10.97 -7.18 18.51
N PHE A 94 11.29 -7.33 17.23
CA PHE A 94 10.61 -6.61 16.14
C PHE A 94 9.14 -7.05 15.99
N ASN A 95 8.88 -8.36 16.06
CA ASN A 95 7.54 -8.95 16.04
C ASN A 95 6.76 -8.75 17.36
N SER A 96 7.43 -8.52 18.50
CA SER A 96 6.80 -8.36 19.83
C SER A 96 6.68 -6.90 20.30
N MET A 97 7.48 -5.97 19.77
CA MET A 97 7.36 -4.54 20.06
C MET A 97 6.52 -3.78 19.04
N GLY A 98 6.46 -4.23 17.78
CA GLY A 98 5.56 -3.65 16.76
C GLY A 98 4.06 -3.66 17.17
N PRO A 99 3.56 -4.75 17.79
CA PRO A 99 2.20 -4.82 18.34
C PRO A 99 2.00 -4.15 19.71
N ARG A 100 3.01 -3.49 20.30
CA ARG A 100 2.86 -2.81 21.60
C ARG A 100 2.94 -1.28 21.50
N THR A 101 3.13 -0.75 20.30
CA THR A 101 3.05 0.68 19.95
C THR A 101 1.87 0.99 19.00
N LEU A 102 0.79 0.20 19.06
CA LEU A 102 -0.22 0.05 18.01
C LEU A 102 -1.05 1.32 17.71
N SER A 103 -0.54 2.12 16.78
CA SER A 103 -1.40 2.84 15.82
C SER A 103 -2.05 1.84 14.85
N THR A 104 -3.21 2.18 14.28
CA THR A 104 -3.97 1.38 13.28
C THR A 104 -3.08 0.87 12.14
N SER A 105 -2.15 1.71 11.67
CA SER A 105 -1.20 1.37 10.60
C SER A 105 -0.26 0.21 10.97
N GLY A 106 0.12 0.12 12.25
CA GLY A 106 0.97 -0.96 12.78
C GLY A 106 0.23 -2.31 12.79
N GLN A 107 -1.04 -2.33 13.17
CA GLN A 107 -1.84 -3.57 13.17
C GLN A 107 -1.98 -4.14 11.74
N GLN A 108 -2.24 -3.26 10.77
CA GLN A 108 -2.39 -3.61 9.36
C GLN A 108 -1.09 -4.13 8.74
N MET A 109 0.06 -3.51 9.02
CA MET A 109 1.36 -4.01 8.55
C MET A 109 1.70 -5.40 9.11
N PHE A 110 1.30 -5.69 10.35
CA PHE A 110 1.57 -6.95 11.03
C PHE A 110 0.46 -8.00 10.83
N LEU A 111 -0.55 -7.79 9.98
CA LEU A 111 -1.66 -8.74 9.75
C LEU A 111 -2.38 -9.15 11.05
N VAL A 112 -2.49 -8.24 12.01
CA VAL A 112 -3.17 -8.48 13.30
C VAL A 112 -4.57 -7.83 13.32
N ASP A 113 -4.90 -7.07 12.28
CA ASP A 113 -6.18 -6.43 12.10
C ASP A 113 -7.27 -7.40 11.61
N SER A 114 -8.52 -7.12 11.96
CA SER A 114 -9.71 -7.67 11.30
C SER A 114 -10.40 -6.50 10.60
N PHE A 115 -10.19 -6.38 9.28
CA PHE A 115 -10.72 -5.26 8.53
C PHE A 115 -12.25 -5.37 8.41
N ARG A 116 -12.99 -4.36 8.87
CA ARG A 116 -14.46 -4.26 8.82
C ARG A 116 -15.20 -5.55 9.24
N GLU A 117 -14.71 -6.22 10.29
CA GLU A 117 -15.28 -7.47 10.82
C GLU A 117 -15.37 -8.64 9.81
N THR A 118 -14.66 -8.55 8.69
CA THR A 118 -14.64 -9.59 7.64
C THR A 118 -13.92 -10.86 8.07
N GLY A 119 -13.24 -10.84 9.22
CA GLY A 119 -12.38 -11.93 9.70
C GLY A 119 -11.05 -12.03 8.93
N ARG A 120 -10.74 -11.08 8.04
CA ARG A 120 -9.51 -11.06 7.24
C ARG A 120 -8.70 -9.77 7.50
N PRO A 121 -7.37 -9.83 7.50
CA PRO A 121 -6.53 -8.63 7.60
C PRO A 121 -6.55 -7.84 6.28
N LEU A 122 -6.43 -6.50 6.35
CA LEU A 122 -6.55 -5.60 5.20
C LEU A 122 -5.59 -5.98 4.06
N LEU A 123 -4.34 -6.30 4.37
CA LEU A 123 -3.36 -6.71 3.37
C LEU A 123 -3.77 -7.98 2.60
N SER A 124 -4.54 -8.89 3.22
CA SER A 124 -5.10 -10.06 2.52
C SER A 124 -6.13 -9.62 1.49
N LEU A 125 -6.97 -8.64 1.81
CA LEU A 125 -7.96 -8.08 0.88
C LEU A 125 -7.29 -7.30 -0.26
N LEU A 126 -6.25 -6.51 0.05
CA LEU A 126 -5.44 -5.81 -0.95
C LEU A 126 -4.75 -6.78 -1.92
N SER A 127 -4.61 -8.05 -1.56
CA SER A 127 -3.94 -9.11 -2.35
C SER A 127 -4.90 -10.13 -2.95
N ASP A 128 -6.20 -10.00 -2.70
CA ASP A 128 -7.22 -10.90 -3.25
C ASP A 128 -7.51 -10.57 -4.72
N PRO A 129 -7.26 -11.49 -5.67
CA PRO A 129 -7.47 -11.23 -7.10
C PRO A 129 -8.89 -10.80 -7.47
N ASN A 130 -9.89 -11.16 -6.66
CA ASN A 130 -11.28 -10.83 -6.91
C ASN A 130 -11.70 -9.47 -6.31
N SER A 131 -10.85 -8.86 -5.47
CA SER A 131 -11.16 -7.59 -4.83
C SER A 131 -11.04 -6.40 -5.78
N ILE A 132 -11.74 -5.31 -5.43
CA ILE A 132 -11.63 -4.03 -6.14
C ILE A 132 -10.19 -3.51 -6.16
N PHE A 133 -9.38 -3.85 -5.15
CA PHE A 133 -8.01 -3.37 -5.02
C PHE A 133 -7.09 -3.99 -6.06
N VAL A 134 -7.17 -5.31 -6.28
CA VAL A 134 -6.38 -5.97 -7.33
C VAL A 134 -6.92 -5.64 -8.71
N LYS A 135 -8.25 -5.60 -8.89
CA LYS A 135 -8.86 -5.21 -10.16
C LYS A 135 -8.48 -3.79 -10.58
N GLY A 136 -8.54 -2.83 -9.66
CA GLY A 136 -8.11 -1.46 -9.91
C GLY A 136 -6.62 -1.34 -10.21
N LEU A 137 -5.79 -2.13 -9.54
CA LEU A 137 -4.36 -2.19 -9.79
C LEU A 137 -4.02 -2.81 -11.15
N ASP A 138 -4.81 -3.79 -11.59
CA ASP A 138 -4.63 -4.47 -12.87
C ASP A 138 -4.84 -3.51 -14.05
N MET A 139 -5.73 -2.53 -13.92
CA MET A 139 -5.98 -1.49 -14.93
C MET A 139 -4.73 -0.67 -15.30
N PHE A 140 -3.76 -0.53 -14.39
CA PHE A 140 -2.55 0.25 -14.67
C PHE A 140 -1.68 -0.41 -15.74
N LYS A 141 -1.36 0.35 -16.79
CA LYS A 141 -0.51 -0.11 -17.90
C LYS A 141 0.86 -0.62 -17.40
N ASN A 142 1.50 0.14 -16.53
CA ASN A 142 2.81 -0.18 -15.98
C ASN A 142 2.73 -0.29 -14.45
N LYS A 143 3.37 -1.33 -13.89
CA LYS A 143 3.45 -1.60 -12.45
C LYS A 143 4.92 -1.82 -12.08
N TRP A 144 5.53 -0.87 -11.38
CA TRP A 144 6.95 -0.88 -11.03
C TRP A 144 7.13 -0.98 -9.51
N LEU A 145 7.97 -1.89 -9.07
CA LEU A 145 8.26 -2.11 -7.65
C LEU A 145 9.75 -1.97 -7.42
N TYR A 146 10.14 -0.99 -6.61
CA TYR A 146 11.51 -0.78 -6.21
C TYR A 146 11.67 -1.24 -4.75
N ALA A 147 12.43 -2.31 -4.57
CA ALA A 147 12.74 -2.88 -3.27
C ALA A 147 14.22 -2.70 -2.96
N ASN A 148 14.53 -2.20 -1.76
CA ASN A 148 15.89 -2.08 -1.29
C ASN A 148 16.48 -3.47 -1.00
N THR A 149 17.70 -3.72 -1.47
CA THR A 149 18.41 -5.00 -1.26
C THR A 149 19.36 -4.93 -0.05
N ILE A 150 19.82 -3.73 0.31
CA ILE A 150 20.77 -3.47 1.38
C ILE A 150 20.28 -2.25 2.18
N ASN A 151 20.59 -2.21 3.48
CA ASN A 151 20.35 -1.08 4.41
C ASN A 151 18.91 -0.71 4.75
N ASP A 152 17.88 -1.34 4.17
CA ASP A 152 16.50 -1.18 4.63
C ASP A 152 16.17 -2.20 5.73
N ARG A 153 16.09 -1.70 6.97
CA ARG A 153 15.76 -2.50 8.16
C ARG A 153 14.27 -2.51 8.47
N SER A 154 13.49 -1.70 7.77
CA SER A 154 12.06 -1.51 8.02
C SER A 154 11.18 -2.32 7.07
N VAL A 155 11.57 -2.40 5.80
CA VAL A 155 10.85 -3.14 4.77
C VAL A 155 11.82 -4.06 4.04
N PRO A 156 11.92 -5.33 4.48
CA PRO A 156 12.78 -6.31 3.83
C PRO A 156 12.41 -6.51 2.35
N TRP A 157 13.40 -6.80 1.50
CA TRP A 157 13.20 -6.99 0.06
C TRP A 157 12.04 -7.94 -0.27
N TYR A 158 11.97 -9.08 0.43
CA TYR A 158 10.96 -10.11 0.17
C TYR A 158 9.52 -9.67 0.51
N THR A 159 9.32 -8.55 1.23
CA THR A 159 7.99 -7.99 1.46
C THR A 159 7.67 -6.82 0.52
N ALA A 160 8.69 -6.22 -0.10
CA ALA A 160 8.54 -5.12 -1.06
C ALA A 160 8.53 -5.54 -2.53
N ALA A 161 9.23 -6.63 -2.87
CA ALA A 161 9.27 -7.15 -4.23
C ALA A 161 8.20 -8.22 -4.46
N TRP A 162 7.60 -8.24 -5.65
CA TRP A 162 6.78 -9.37 -6.12
C TRP A 162 7.65 -10.36 -6.88
N SER A 163 8.49 -11.08 -6.16
CA SER A 163 9.32 -12.15 -6.70
C SER A 163 9.15 -13.43 -5.89
N ARG A 164 9.18 -14.58 -6.57
CA ARG A 164 9.17 -15.89 -5.90
C ARG A 164 10.52 -16.26 -5.30
N THR A 165 11.58 -15.65 -5.80
CA THR A 165 12.97 -15.93 -5.41
C THR A 165 13.63 -14.63 -5.00
N ASP A 166 14.30 -14.63 -3.85
CA ASP A 166 15.16 -13.53 -3.40
C ASP A 166 16.60 -13.82 -3.84
N PRO A 167 17.10 -13.17 -4.91
CA PRO A 167 18.47 -13.40 -5.38
C PRO A 167 19.51 -12.72 -4.46
N PHE A 168 19.08 -11.94 -3.45
CA PHE A 168 19.94 -11.14 -2.58
C PHE A 168 20.10 -11.76 -1.18
N VAL A 169 19.70 -13.03 -1.00
CA VAL A 169 19.85 -13.77 0.27
C VAL A 169 21.33 -13.93 0.67
N GLU A 170 22.24 -13.98 -0.32
CA GLU A 170 23.67 -14.16 -0.12
C GLU A 170 24.48 -13.13 -0.93
N LEU A 171 24.30 -11.84 -0.64
CA LEU A 171 25.04 -10.75 -1.28
C LEU A 171 26.57 -10.86 -1.10
N ASP A 172 27.04 -11.49 -0.01
CA ASP A 172 28.47 -11.67 0.28
C ASP A 172 29.14 -12.76 -0.59
N LYS A 173 28.37 -13.47 -1.44
CA LYS A 173 28.87 -14.52 -2.34
C LYS A 173 28.94 -14.09 -3.81
N ILE A 174 28.71 -12.81 -4.09
CA ILE A 174 28.75 -12.21 -5.44
C ILE A 174 30.02 -11.38 -5.59
#